data_AF-H6Q9S9-F1
#
_entry.id   AF-H6Q9S9-F1
#
_cell.length_a   1.000
_cell.length_b   1.000
_cell.length_c   1.000
_cell.angle_alpha   90.00
_cell.angle_beta   90.00
_cell.angle_gamma   90.00
#
_symmetry.space_group_name_H-M   'P 1'
#
loop_
_entity.id
_entity.type
_entity.pdbx_description
1 polymer ?
#
loop_
_entity_poly.entity_id
_entity_poly.type
_entity_poly.pdbx_seq_one_letter_code
_entity_poly.pdbx_strand_id
1 'polypeptide(L)'
;MLRDTYKELPRFVELMAEVGVDEVRLSNLSYVPHPDFWNYKIYAKMFEPEPADVLKAVEEAKEVAKKWGIKLTQGRFSPWEQPECPEVPTKTLFISVNGDVYPCVYLSLAGFPRCFEGKCHKIPALFFGNARSEKLCDIVKKRAYVEFVQKFEMRKRADLFLPDPPEVCKKCYRLYWI
;
A
#
# COMPACT_ATOMS: atom_id res chain seq x y z
N MET A 1 8.93 5.34 -5.36
CA MET A 1 9.90 5.10 -6.43
C MET A 1 9.17 5.11 -7.77
N LEU A 2 9.74 5.80 -8.76
CA LEU A 2 9.18 5.95 -10.10
C LEU A 2 10.22 5.54 -11.15
N ARG A 3 9.79 5.16 -12.35
CA ARG A 3 10.70 4.80 -13.45
C ARG A 3 11.71 5.89 -13.79
N ASP A 4 11.34 7.16 -13.64
CA ASP A 4 12.19 8.26 -14.07
C ASP A 4 13.22 8.66 -13.01
N THR A 5 13.01 8.27 -11.74
CA THR A 5 13.80 8.78 -10.61
C THR A 5 14.50 7.70 -9.78
N TYR A 6 14.29 6.41 -10.03
CA TYR A 6 14.90 5.35 -9.20
C TYR A 6 16.43 5.37 -9.21
N LYS A 7 17.05 5.89 -10.28
CA LYS A 7 18.51 6.01 -10.37
C LYS A 7 19.09 7.02 -9.38
N GLU A 8 18.27 7.94 -8.88
CA GLU A 8 18.67 8.96 -7.91
C GLU A 8 18.62 8.47 -6.46
N LEU A 9 18.17 7.23 -6.22
CA LEU A 9 18.01 6.66 -4.88
C LEU A 9 19.24 6.80 -3.99
N PRO A 10 20.49 6.51 -4.44
CA PRO A 10 21.66 6.67 -3.57
C PRO A 10 21.87 8.12 -3.11
N ARG A 11 21.75 9.09 -4.02
CA ARG A 11 21.88 10.51 -3.68
C ARG A 11 20.72 11.00 -2.81
N PHE A 12 19.51 10.52 -3.06
CA PHE A 12 18.35 10.81 -2.22
C PHE A 12 18.57 10.34 -0.78
N VAL A 13 19.06 9.10 -0.58
CA VAL A 13 19.37 8.56 0.75
C VAL A 13 20.44 9.39 1.46
N GLU A 14 21.50 9.79 0.75
CA GLU A 14 22.52 10.69 1.30
C GLU A 14 21.94 12.03 1.76
N LEU A 15 21.13 12.68 0.92
CA LEU A 15 20.46 13.94 1.27
C LEU A 15 19.54 13.79 2.50
N MET A 16 18.81 12.67 2.59
CA MET A 16 17.94 12.40 3.74
C MET A 16 18.75 12.21 5.02
N ALA A 17 19.93 11.58 4.93
CA ALA A 17 20.85 11.46 6.06
C ALA A 17 21.41 12.84 6.48
N GLU A 18 21.80 13.70 5.53
CA GLU A 18 22.28 15.07 5.80
C GLU A 18 21.23 15.91 6.54
N VAL A 19 19.94 15.71 6.23
CA VAL A 19 18.81 16.38 6.90
C VAL A 19 18.52 15.78 8.29
N GLY A 20 19.06 14.60 8.60
CA GLY A 20 18.91 13.95 9.90
C GLY A 20 17.63 13.13 10.05
N VAL A 21 17.12 12.51 8.97
CA VAL A 21 15.97 11.59 9.09
C VAL A 21 16.39 10.24 9.69
N ASP A 22 15.48 9.61 10.45
CA ASP A 22 15.73 8.28 11.03
C ASP A 22 15.58 7.14 10.01
N GLU A 23 14.63 7.28 9.07
CA GLU A 23 14.25 6.21 8.15
C GLU A 23 13.82 6.74 6.78
N VAL A 24 14.32 6.09 5.74
CA VAL A 24 13.81 6.20 4.37
C VAL A 24 13.01 4.95 4.03
N ARG A 25 11.78 5.13 3.52
CA ARG A 25 10.91 4.03 3.08
C ARG A 25 10.70 4.07 1.58
N LEU A 26 11.13 3.01 0.90
CA LEU A 26 10.96 2.84 -0.54
C LEU A 26 9.66 2.08 -0.81
N SER A 27 8.71 2.75 -1.45
CA SER A 27 7.49 2.14 -1.99
C SER A 27 7.43 2.29 -3.51
N ASN A 28 6.75 1.36 -4.18
CA ASN A 28 6.33 1.59 -5.56
C ASN A 28 5.08 2.48 -5.58
N LEU A 29 4.61 2.86 -6.77
CA LEU A 29 3.33 3.56 -6.92
C LEU A 29 2.18 2.58 -6.65
N SER A 30 1.59 2.67 -5.45
CA SER A 30 0.58 1.72 -4.96
C SER A 30 -0.88 2.08 -5.30
N TYR A 31 -1.14 3.31 -5.74
CA TYR A 31 -2.47 3.74 -6.21
C TYR A 31 -2.34 4.50 -7.52
N VAL A 32 -3.12 4.07 -8.50
CA VAL A 32 -3.02 4.54 -9.89
C VAL A 32 -4.39 5.12 -10.28
N PRO A 33 -4.57 6.44 -10.25
CA PRO A 33 -5.87 7.07 -10.49
C PRO A 33 -6.25 7.17 -11.97
N HIS A 34 -5.27 7.05 -12.87
CA HIS A 34 -5.43 7.24 -14.31
C HIS A 34 -4.45 6.33 -15.08
N PRO A 35 -4.81 5.81 -16.28
CA PRO A 35 -3.91 5.01 -17.12
C PRO A 35 -2.54 5.66 -17.38
N ASP A 36 -2.45 6.98 -17.50
CA ASP A 36 -1.17 7.64 -17.79
C ASP A 36 -0.11 7.43 -16.70
N PHE A 37 -0.55 7.12 -15.47
CA PHE A 37 0.36 6.83 -14.36
C PHE A 37 1.02 5.45 -14.46
N TRP A 38 0.61 4.59 -15.42
CA TRP A 38 1.16 3.25 -15.60
C TRP A 38 2.66 3.27 -15.90
N ASN A 39 3.07 4.21 -16.74
CA ASN A 39 4.45 4.30 -17.22
C ASN A 39 5.42 4.77 -16.13
N TYR A 40 4.92 5.39 -15.06
CA TYR A 40 5.75 5.79 -13.93
C TYR A 40 6.00 4.66 -12.93
N LYS A 41 5.19 3.59 -12.97
CA LYS A 41 5.37 2.44 -12.07
C LYS A 41 6.62 1.68 -12.43
N ILE A 42 7.45 1.37 -11.44
CA ILE A 42 8.56 0.45 -11.66
C ILE A 42 8.03 -0.95 -11.98
N TYR A 43 7.04 -1.41 -11.21
CA TYR A 43 6.36 -2.68 -11.39
C TYR A 43 4.89 -2.44 -11.74
N ALA A 44 4.48 -2.98 -12.87
CA ALA A 44 3.18 -2.71 -13.47
C ALA A 44 2.25 -3.93 -13.47
N LYS A 45 2.80 -5.15 -13.48
CA LYS A 45 2.02 -6.38 -13.65
C LYS A 45 2.32 -7.46 -12.60
N MET A 46 1.32 -8.29 -12.34
CA MET A 46 1.50 -9.53 -11.60
C MET A 46 2.53 -10.40 -12.32
N PHE A 47 3.49 -10.96 -11.56
CA PHE A 47 4.55 -11.84 -12.08
C PHE A 47 5.53 -11.18 -13.07
N GLU A 48 5.57 -9.84 -13.15
CA GLU A 48 6.61 -9.15 -13.90
C GLU A 48 8.00 -9.42 -13.26
N PRO A 49 9.03 -9.75 -14.04
CA PRO A 49 10.37 -9.98 -13.49
C PRO A 49 10.92 -8.71 -12.85
N GLU A 50 11.75 -8.88 -11.83
CA GLU A 50 12.36 -7.74 -11.16
C GLU A 50 13.41 -7.07 -12.07
N PRO A 51 13.31 -5.74 -12.33
CA PRO A 51 14.22 -5.01 -13.19
C PRO A 51 15.59 -4.87 -12.52
N ALA A 52 16.61 -5.48 -13.12
CA ALA A 52 17.95 -5.60 -12.56
C ALA A 52 18.63 -4.25 -12.29
N ASP A 53 18.35 -3.25 -13.11
CA ASP A 53 18.84 -1.88 -12.96
C ASP A 53 18.25 -1.17 -11.73
N VAL A 54 16.98 -1.41 -11.42
CA VAL A 54 16.35 -0.90 -10.18
C VAL A 54 16.93 -1.60 -8.96
N LEU A 55 17.07 -2.92 -9.01
CA LEU A 55 17.68 -3.70 -7.92
C LEU A 55 19.09 -3.20 -7.61
N LYS A 56 19.87 -2.88 -8.65
CA LYS A 56 21.20 -2.29 -8.51
C LYS A 56 21.16 -0.93 -7.82
N ALA A 57 20.31 -0.01 -8.27
CA ALA A 57 20.18 1.33 -7.67
C ALA A 57 19.74 1.27 -6.20
N VAL A 58 18.86 0.32 -5.87
CA VAL A 58 18.43 0.03 -4.51
C VAL A 58 19.58 -0.46 -3.65
N GLU A 59 20.40 -1.38 -4.15
CA GLU A 59 21.54 -1.91 -3.41
C GLU A 59 22.58 -0.83 -3.13
N GLU A 60 22.87 0.01 -4.13
CA GLU A 60 23.72 1.20 -3.95
C GLU A 60 23.14 2.13 -2.87
N ALA A 61 21.82 2.34 -2.84
CA ALA A 61 21.17 3.15 -1.83
C ALA A 61 21.25 2.53 -0.41
N LYS A 62 21.22 1.19 -0.29
CA LYS A 62 21.44 0.51 1.00
C LYS A 62 22.86 0.69 1.51
N GLU A 63 23.86 0.61 0.63
CA GLU A 63 25.25 0.85 1.02
C GLU A 63 25.45 2.30 1.52
N VAL A 64 24.82 3.27 0.86
CA VAL A 64 24.77 4.65 1.36
C VAL A 64 24.08 4.74 2.72
N ALA A 65 22.90 4.13 2.87
CA ALA A 65 22.16 4.15 4.14
C ALA A 65 23.00 3.58 5.30
N LYS A 66 23.69 2.46 5.05
CA LYS A 66 24.60 1.81 6.00
C LYS A 66 25.77 2.71 6.38
N LYS A 67 26.40 3.37 5.41
CA LYS A 67 27.51 4.31 5.63
C LYS A 67 27.09 5.47 6.54
N TRP A 68 25.88 5.98 6.35
CA TRP A 68 25.33 7.11 7.11
C TRP A 68 24.59 6.72 8.40
N GLY A 69 24.40 5.42 8.64
CA GLY A 69 23.71 4.94 9.83
C GLY A 69 22.20 5.17 9.85
N ILE A 70 21.56 5.41 8.70
CA ILE A 70 20.12 5.60 8.58
C ILE A 70 19.42 4.30 8.15
N LYS A 71 18.17 4.12 8.59
CA LYS A 71 17.39 2.94 8.22
C LYS A 71 16.82 3.10 6.80
N LEU A 72 17.06 2.13 5.94
CA LEU A 72 16.40 2.04 4.63
C LEU A 72 15.51 0.80 4.59
N THR A 73 14.19 1.02 4.49
CA THR A 73 13.21 -0.06 4.38
C THR A 73 12.63 -0.08 2.98
N GLN A 74 12.54 -1.27 2.39
CA GLN A 74 11.92 -1.46 1.07
C GLN A 74 10.77 -2.48 1.13
N GLY A 75 9.76 -2.26 0.30
CA GLY A 75 8.75 -3.27 0.00
C GLY A 75 9.29 -4.42 -0.86
N ARG A 76 8.40 -5.33 -1.28
CA ARG A 76 8.71 -6.35 -2.27
C ARG A 76 8.65 -5.73 -3.66
N PHE A 77 9.47 -6.25 -4.56
CA PHE A 77 9.51 -5.83 -5.96
C PHE A 77 8.53 -6.64 -6.81
N SER A 78 8.47 -7.96 -6.56
CA SER A 78 7.42 -8.81 -7.15
C SER A 78 6.12 -8.76 -6.34
N PRO A 79 4.96 -8.54 -6.99
CA PRO A 79 3.66 -8.59 -6.33
C PRO A 79 3.34 -10.01 -5.89
N TRP A 80 2.98 -10.15 -4.62
CA TRP A 80 2.50 -11.42 -4.08
C TRP A 80 1.31 -11.16 -3.18
N GLU A 81 0.23 -11.91 -3.37
CA GLU A 81 -0.98 -11.73 -2.57
C GLU A 81 -0.68 -12.02 -1.10
N GLN A 82 -0.96 -11.06 -0.23
CA GLN A 82 -0.71 -11.17 1.20
C GLN A 82 -1.98 -11.55 1.95
N PRO A 83 -1.89 -12.26 3.09
CA PRO A 83 -3.02 -12.50 3.96
C PRO A 83 -3.75 -11.20 4.33
N GLU A 84 -2.99 -10.12 4.55
CA GLU A 84 -3.44 -8.77 4.86
C GLU A 84 -2.46 -7.73 4.25
N CYS A 85 -2.96 -6.57 3.84
CA CYS A 85 -2.14 -5.51 3.25
C CYS A 85 -1.33 -4.73 4.31
N PRO A 86 -0.30 -3.94 3.92
CA PRO A 86 0.49 -3.15 4.87
C PRO A 86 -0.29 -2.11 5.66
N GLU A 87 -1.50 -1.74 5.23
CA GLU A 87 -2.36 -0.82 6.00
C GLU A 87 -2.92 -1.49 7.26
N VAL A 88 -2.89 -2.84 7.33
CA VAL A 88 -3.37 -3.64 8.48
C VAL A 88 -4.80 -3.27 8.91
N PRO A 89 -5.80 -3.38 8.01
CA PRO A 89 -7.20 -3.03 8.30
C PRO A 89 -7.82 -3.77 9.50
N THR A 90 -7.19 -4.83 10.00
CA THR A 90 -7.61 -5.52 11.24
C THR A 90 -7.21 -4.77 12.52
N LYS A 91 -6.23 -3.87 12.45
CA LYS A 91 -5.68 -3.14 13.60
C LYS A 91 -5.69 -1.62 13.45
N THR A 92 -5.88 -1.12 12.24
CA THR A 92 -5.88 0.30 11.93
C THR A 92 -7.25 0.74 11.39
N LEU A 93 -7.47 2.04 11.45
CA LEU A 93 -8.60 2.71 10.83
C LEU A 93 -8.11 4.04 10.26
N PHE A 94 -8.81 4.54 9.25
CA PHE A 94 -8.59 5.85 8.67
C PHE A 94 -9.83 6.71 8.93
N ILE A 95 -9.63 7.91 9.47
CA ILE A 95 -10.70 8.87 9.72
C ILE A 95 -10.49 10.05 8.76
N SER A 96 -11.47 10.31 7.90
CA SER A 96 -11.40 11.45 6.98
C SER A 96 -11.57 12.77 7.74
N VAL A 97 -11.26 13.88 7.07
CA VAL A 97 -11.50 15.23 7.60
C VAL A 97 -12.98 15.44 8.00
N ASN A 98 -13.91 14.77 7.31
CA ASN A 98 -15.35 14.83 7.59
C ASN A 98 -15.79 13.94 8.75
N GLY A 99 -14.87 13.15 9.32
CA GLY A 99 -15.13 12.21 10.40
C GLY A 99 -15.51 10.80 9.95
N ASP A 100 -15.63 10.54 8.65
CA ASP A 100 -15.99 9.21 8.15
C ASP A 100 -14.89 8.20 8.44
N VAL A 101 -15.27 7.04 8.97
CA VAL A 101 -14.34 5.99 9.42
C VAL A 101 -14.25 4.88 8.38
N TYR A 102 -13.09 4.75 7.77
CA TYR A 102 -12.75 3.76 6.76
C TYR A 102 -11.80 2.71 7.34
N PRO A 103 -11.80 1.47 6.81
CA PRO A 103 -10.81 0.47 7.20
C PRO A 103 -9.43 0.72 6.56
N CYS A 104 -9.35 1.64 5.59
CA CYS A 104 -8.13 1.93 4.83
C CYS A 104 -8.28 3.27 4.10
N VAL A 105 -7.20 4.05 4.00
CA VAL A 105 -7.18 5.32 3.25
C VAL A 105 -7.59 5.17 1.78
N TYR A 106 -7.22 4.08 1.11
CA TYR A 106 -7.56 3.87 -0.30
C TYR A 106 -9.04 3.60 -0.57
N LEU A 107 -9.83 3.39 0.48
CA LEU A 107 -11.28 3.23 0.40
C LEU A 107 -12.04 4.53 0.70
N SER A 108 -11.34 5.62 1.04
CA SER A 108 -11.92 6.97 1.08
C SER A 108 -11.84 7.70 -0.26
N LEU A 109 -11.06 7.20 -1.21
CA LEU A 109 -10.81 7.83 -2.52
C LEU A 109 -11.92 7.58 -3.55
N ALA A 110 -13.18 7.54 -3.11
CA ALA A 110 -14.30 7.41 -4.03
C ALA A 110 -14.31 8.55 -5.05
N GLY A 111 -14.60 8.22 -6.32
CA GLY A 111 -14.56 9.17 -7.44
C GLY A 111 -13.28 9.11 -8.27
N PHE A 112 -12.20 8.54 -7.73
CA PHE A 112 -10.98 8.26 -8.49
C PHE A 112 -10.96 6.79 -8.94
N PRO A 113 -10.76 6.50 -10.24
CA PRO A 113 -10.55 5.14 -10.71
C PRO A 113 -9.36 4.50 -10.00
N ARG A 114 -9.42 3.20 -9.78
CA ARG A 114 -8.27 2.41 -9.38
C ARG A 114 -7.84 1.55 -10.54
N CYS A 115 -6.71 1.88 -11.14
CA CYS A 115 -6.14 1.13 -12.24
C CYS A 115 -5.27 -0.02 -11.70
N PHE A 116 -5.58 -1.25 -12.10
CA PHE A 116 -4.98 -2.50 -11.64
C PHE A 116 -4.86 -3.46 -12.83
N GLU A 117 -3.67 -4.03 -13.06
CA GLU A 117 -3.37 -4.94 -14.19
C GLU A 117 -3.85 -4.41 -15.56
N GLY A 118 -3.62 -3.12 -15.83
CA GLY A 118 -3.95 -2.47 -17.10
C GLY A 118 -5.42 -2.09 -17.27
N LYS A 119 -6.26 -2.30 -16.24
CA LYS A 119 -7.69 -1.96 -16.28
C LYS A 119 -8.05 -1.02 -15.14
N CYS A 120 -8.88 -0.02 -15.42
CA CYS A 120 -9.35 0.92 -14.40
C CYS A 120 -10.74 0.55 -13.89
N HIS A 121 -10.87 0.52 -12.57
CA HIS A 121 -12.07 0.11 -11.86
C HIS A 121 -12.59 1.27 -11.03
N LYS A 122 -13.90 1.55 -11.08
CA LYS A 122 -14.53 2.44 -10.11
C LYS A 122 -14.79 1.66 -8.83
N ILE A 123 -14.11 2.03 -7.75
CA ILE A 123 -14.29 1.41 -6.44
C ILE A 123 -15.15 2.36 -5.59
N PRO A 124 -16.30 1.90 -5.04
CA PRO A 124 -17.11 2.73 -4.17
C PRO A 124 -16.37 3.03 -2.86
N ALA A 125 -16.72 4.13 -2.21
CA ALA A 125 -16.28 4.38 -0.85
C ALA A 125 -16.82 3.28 0.07
N LEU A 126 -15.99 2.86 1.03
CA LEU A 126 -16.40 1.92 2.09
C LEU A 126 -16.04 2.49 3.45
N PHE A 127 -17.00 3.15 4.08
CA PHE A 127 -16.91 3.63 5.46
C PHE A 127 -17.98 2.94 6.32
N PHE A 128 -17.73 2.87 7.62
CA PHE A 128 -18.57 2.14 8.58
C PHE A 128 -19.34 3.04 9.53
N GLY A 129 -19.09 4.35 9.49
CA GLY A 129 -19.82 5.37 10.24
C GLY A 129 -19.02 6.66 10.31
N ASN A 130 -19.45 7.59 11.16
CA ASN A 130 -18.83 8.90 11.30
C ASN A 130 -18.51 9.23 12.77
N ALA A 131 -17.24 9.45 13.07
CA ALA A 131 -16.71 9.68 14.42
C ALA A 131 -17.19 11.01 15.06
N ARG A 132 -17.82 11.91 14.29
CA ARG A 132 -18.46 13.12 14.82
C ARG A 132 -19.84 12.83 15.41
N SER A 133 -20.51 11.76 14.95
CA SER A 133 -21.87 11.41 15.36
C SER A 133 -21.96 10.14 16.22
N GLU A 134 -20.98 9.25 16.15
CA GLU A 134 -20.95 8.01 16.95
C GLU A 134 -19.56 7.75 17.55
N LYS A 135 -19.50 6.99 18.64
CA LYS A 135 -18.22 6.60 19.25
C LYS A 135 -17.49 5.58 18.37
N LEU A 136 -16.17 5.69 18.28
CA LEU A 136 -15.34 4.75 17.53
C LEU A 136 -15.56 3.29 17.95
N CYS A 137 -15.75 3.04 19.25
CA CYS A 137 -16.02 1.72 19.78
C CYS A 137 -17.33 1.10 19.29
N ASP A 138 -18.30 1.93 18.90
CA ASP A 138 -19.59 1.48 18.39
C ASP A 138 -19.49 1.21 16.89
N ILE A 139 -18.74 2.03 16.14
CA ILE A 139 -18.45 1.80 14.70
C ILE A 139 -17.84 0.41 14.50
N VAL A 140 -16.77 0.10 15.24
CA VAL A 140 -15.99 -1.12 15.02
C VAL A 140 -16.72 -2.40 15.47
N LYS A 141 -17.81 -2.26 16.24
CA LYS A 141 -18.69 -3.37 16.62
C LYS A 141 -19.80 -3.61 15.61
N LYS A 142 -20.01 -2.70 14.65
CA LYS A 142 -21.02 -2.91 13.61
C LYS A 142 -20.69 -4.15 12.81
N ARG A 143 -21.75 -4.91 12.49
CA ARG A 143 -21.66 -6.14 11.72
C ARG A 143 -20.82 -5.99 10.45
N ALA A 144 -21.03 -4.92 9.68
CA ALA A 144 -20.29 -4.68 8.43
C ALA A 144 -18.77 -4.52 8.65
N TYR A 145 -18.35 -3.82 9.72
CA TYR A 145 -16.93 -3.68 10.07
C TYR A 145 -16.34 -5.04 10.49
N VAL A 146 -17.07 -5.75 11.35
CA VAL A 146 -16.66 -7.08 11.85
C VAL A 146 -16.51 -8.08 10.69
N GLU A 147 -17.48 -8.15 9.78
CA GLU A 147 -17.43 -9.03 8.61
C GLU A 147 -16.25 -8.68 7.68
N PHE A 148 -15.94 -7.39 7.52
CA PHE A 148 -14.80 -6.95 6.73
C PHE A 148 -13.47 -7.41 7.35
N VAL A 149 -13.29 -7.19 8.66
CA VAL A 149 -12.10 -7.61 9.42
C VAL A 149 -11.96 -9.12 9.45
N GLN A 150 -13.07 -9.85 9.64
CA GLN A 150 -13.08 -11.31 9.70
C GLN A 150 -12.52 -11.95 8.43
N LYS A 151 -12.71 -11.36 7.25
CA LYS A 151 -12.10 -11.86 6.01
C LYS A 151 -10.58 -11.88 6.08
N PHE A 152 -9.96 -10.84 6.62
CA PHE A 152 -8.51 -10.79 6.81
C PHE A 152 -8.04 -11.71 7.94
N GLU A 153 -8.80 -11.83 9.03
CA GLU A 153 -8.48 -12.79 10.11
C GLU A 153 -8.51 -14.24 9.63
N MET A 154 -9.49 -14.62 8.80
CA MET A 154 -9.54 -15.94 8.18
C MET A 154 -8.35 -16.17 7.25
N ARG A 155 -7.99 -15.16 6.45
CA ARG A 155 -6.81 -15.22 5.56
C ARG A 155 -5.51 -15.40 6.32
N LYS A 156 -5.33 -14.73 7.47
CA LYS A 156 -4.13 -14.87 8.31
C LYS A 156 -3.97 -16.26 8.93
N ARG A 157 -5.06 -17.02 9.08
CA ARG A 157 -5.07 -18.38 9.65
C ARG A 157 -4.99 -19.48 8.59
N ALA A 158 -4.99 -19.13 7.31
CA ALA A 158 -4.99 -20.11 6.23
C ALA A 158 -3.55 -20.54 5.88
N ASP A 159 -3.31 -21.86 5.86
CA ASP A 159 -1.95 -22.41 5.66
C ASP A 159 -1.62 -22.75 4.20
N LEU A 160 -2.61 -23.06 3.37
CA LEU A 160 -2.41 -23.57 2.00
C LEU A 160 -2.93 -22.63 0.91
N PHE A 161 -4.16 -22.13 1.07
CA PHE A 161 -4.82 -21.26 0.10
C PHE A 161 -5.45 -20.08 0.82
N LEU A 162 -5.12 -18.86 0.40
CA LEU A 162 -5.74 -17.67 0.94
C LEU A 162 -7.21 -17.60 0.48
N PRO A 163 -8.20 -17.60 1.40
CA PRO A 163 -9.59 -17.32 1.06
C PRO A 163 -9.71 -15.94 0.40
N ASP A 164 -10.75 -15.72 -0.39
CA ASP A 164 -10.96 -14.43 -1.06
C ASP A 164 -10.91 -13.22 -0.09
N PRO A 165 -10.19 -12.14 -0.45
CA PRO A 165 -10.21 -10.90 0.32
C PRO A 165 -11.55 -10.18 0.15
N PRO A 166 -11.83 -9.09 0.90
CA PRO A 166 -12.93 -8.20 0.56
C PRO A 166 -12.86 -7.76 -0.92
N GLU A 167 -14.00 -7.72 -1.60
CA GLU A 167 -14.07 -7.47 -3.05
C GLU A 167 -13.39 -6.14 -3.43
N VAL A 168 -13.61 -5.11 -2.62
CA VAL A 168 -13.00 -3.78 -2.79
C VAL A 168 -11.47 -3.78 -2.66
N CYS A 169 -10.86 -4.86 -2.17
CA CYS A 169 -9.41 -5.01 -1.99
C CYS A 169 -8.76 -5.83 -3.11
N LYS A 170 -9.51 -6.67 -3.85
CA LYS A 170 -8.97 -7.55 -4.91
C LYS A 170 -8.22 -6.82 -6.02
N LYS A 171 -8.58 -5.56 -6.28
CA LYS A 171 -7.96 -4.72 -7.32
C LYS A 171 -7.07 -3.63 -6.73
N CYS A 172 -6.42 -3.88 -5.59
CA CYS A 172 -5.56 -2.94 -4.90
C CYS A 172 -4.12 -3.48 -4.81
N TYR A 173 -3.14 -2.74 -5.34
CA TYR A 173 -1.73 -3.15 -5.29
C TYR A 173 -1.21 -3.34 -3.85
N ARG A 174 -1.79 -2.64 -2.86
CA ARG A 174 -1.44 -2.84 -1.44
C ARG A 174 -1.69 -4.25 -0.94
N LEU A 175 -2.71 -4.94 -1.45
CA LEU A 175 -2.95 -6.35 -1.09
C LEU A 175 -1.81 -7.26 -1.58
N TYR A 176 -1.10 -6.84 -2.61
CA TYR A 176 0.00 -7.55 -3.23
C TYR A 176 1.38 -7.03 -2.78
N TRP A 177 1.42 -6.22 -1.71
CA TRP A 177 2.63 -5.60 -1.13
C TRP A 177 3.42 -4.67 -2.07
N ILE A 178 2.71 -4.05 -3.02
CA ILE A 178 3.20 -2.99 -3.92
C ILE A 178 2.57 -1.66 -3.53
#